data_AF-V5WJS4-F1
#
_entry.id   AF-V5WJS4-F1
#
_cell.length_a   1.000
_cell.length_b   1.000
_cell.length_c   1.000
_cell.angle_alpha   90.00
_cell.angle_beta   90.00
_cell.angle_gamma   90.00
#
_symmetry.space_group_name_H-M   'P 1'
#
loop_
_entity.id
_entity.type
_entity.pdbx_description
1 polymer ?
#
loop_
_entity_poly.entity_id
_entity_poly.type
_entity_poly.pdbx_seq_one_letter_code
_entity_poly.pdbx_strand_id
1 'polypeptide(L)'
;MASPVEHESVPRRQNGVIIAGTHSGCGKTTVTMGIIAALGQAGLTVQPYKCGPDFIDPAFHRLAAGRACRNLDTRMLDDITVAEIYARTSRGSDIAVVEGVMGLFDGAGPDDERGGAAHLARLLGLPVILVVDARAMVRSAAALVAGFAAFDPAVHVDAVVLNRLGSVRHGEMVRRAVEDAAGVPVLLTLERRDDWFMAERHLGLVPWWQGEDSPDSPSQTRLEALGEYIGKSMNRDLLLDIAATAKPLRDLQAMRTAAQLRAGSNGLETDAATPAGEPGDDAPVPVIAVARDEAFTFYYEENLELLEAYGAQLAFFSPLHDQGLPPGCCALYIGGGYPELHAQRLSANVSMHRAILRAAEAGMPVYAECGGYMYLSRAIVDAQGTRHTMVGLFSGTARMGSRLRALGYADVRLTGDSAIGDAGMSARGHVFHWADITDEPDMSEDGPADSDQATGGPRFAHARERAVEFAVSYRAETRTRDMNLGRQRYNSTASWLHLHFASNPETAASFVRQARAYHRRVRGCCPLCGRPNRCGVESGSCWCFSRIFPDDLKARVPAGRCICEDCLNDYLRGEGGEV
;
A
#
# COMPACT_ATOMS: atom_id res chain seq x y z
N MET A 1 -43.61 -7.73 -5.51
CA MET A 1 -43.01 -9.06 -5.74
C MET A 1 -41.52 -8.90 -5.52
N ALA A 2 -41.04 -9.27 -4.34
CA ALA A 2 -39.63 -9.20 -4.01
C ALA A 2 -38.90 -10.31 -4.78
N SER A 3 -37.86 -9.93 -5.52
CA SER A 3 -36.97 -10.88 -6.19
C SER A 3 -36.16 -11.62 -5.12
N PRO A 4 -36.01 -12.95 -5.20
CA PRO A 4 -35.27 -13.69 -4.19
C PRO A 4 -33.77 -13.38 -4.33
N VAL A 5 -33.14 -13.04 -3.21
CA VAL A 5 -31.69 -13.06 -3.05
C VAL A 5 -31.23 -14.49 -3.31
N GLU A 6 -30.61 -14.73 -4.46
CA GLU A 6 -30.01 -16.03 -4.77
C GLU A 6 -28.90 -16.29 -3.74
N HIS A 7 -29.12 -17.30 -2.90
CA HIS A 7 -28.04 -17.94 -2.14
C HIS A 7 -27.10 -18.61 -3.15
N GLU A 8 -26.04 -17.92 -3.56
CA GLU A 8 -25.00 -18.50 -4.44
C GLU A 8 -24.10 -19.45 -3.62
N SER A 9 -24.59 -20.68 -3.40
CA SER A 9 -23.97 -21.68 -2.50
C SER A 9 -23.12 -22.75 -3.20
N VAL A 10 -22.43 -22.42 -4.30
CA VAL A 10 -21.40 -23.29 -4.90
C VAL A 10 -20.22 -22.42 -5.33
N PRO A 11 -18.99 -22.62 -4.80
CA PRO A 11 -17.82 -21.90 -5.27
C PRO A 11 -17.61 -22.20 -6.76
N ARG A 12 -17.78 -21.20 -7.63
CA ARG A 12 -17.45 -21.35 -9.04
C ARG A 12 -15.95 -21.63 -9.15
N ARG A 13 -15.61 -22.63 -9.97
CA ARG A 13 -14.22 -22.94 -10.32
C ARG A 13 -13.63 -21.72 -11.02
N GLN A 14 -12.55 -21.18 -10.47
CA GLN A 14 -11.87 -20.01 -11.02
C GLN A 14 -10.65 -20.48 -11.81
N ASN A 15 -10.57 -20.11 -13.09
CA ASN A 15 -9.39 -20.40 -13.89
C ASN A 15 -8.20 -19.63 -13.32
N GLY A 16 -7.10 -20.31 -13.05
CA GLY A 16 -5.91 -19.63 -12.58
C GLY A 16 -4.68 -20.51 -12.47
N VAL A 17 -3.53 -19.86 -12.40
CA VAL A 17 -2.22 -20.50 -12.28
C VAL A 17 -1.37 -19.73 -11.27
N ILE A 18 -0.41 -20.43 -10.67
CA ILE A 18 0.69 -19.78 -9.95
C ILE A 18 1.99 -19.92 -10.74
N ILE A 19 2.64 -18.80 -11.00
CA ILE A 19 3.99 -18.74 -11.56
C ILE A 19 4.97 -18.76 -10.41
N ALA A 20 5.68 -19.87 -10.25
CA ALA A 20 6.71 -20.05 -9.23
C ALA A 20 8.07 -20.28 -9.89
N GLY A 21 9.15 -20.29 -9.12
CA GLY A 21 10.50 -20.45 -9.66
C GLY A 21 11.31 -21.43 -8.84
N THR A 22 12.46 -21.85 -9.38
CA THR A 22 13.38 -22.73 -8.63
C THR A 22 14.15 -22.00 -7.54
N HIS A 23 14.34 -20.68 -7.69
CA HIS A 23 15.03 -19.80 -6.74
C HIS A 23 14.72 -18.33 -7.05
N SER A 24 15.10 -17.43 -6.14
CA SER A 24 15.09 -15.98 -6.40
C SER A 24 16.03 -15.62 -7.56
N GLY A 25 15.60 -14.73 -8.45
CA GLY A 25 16.41 -14.29 -9.59
C GLY A 25 16.39 -15.21 -10.83
N CYS A 26 15.56 -16.26 -10.87
CA CYS A 26 15.38 -17.09 -12.08
C CYS A 26 14.55 -16.41 -13.19
N GLY A 27 14.04 -15.20 -12.96
CA GLY A 27 13.26 -14.41 -13.92
C GLY A 27 11.74 -14.59 -13.84
N LYS A 28 11.21 -15.04 -12.70
CA LYS A 28 9.75 -15.19 -12.48
C LYS A 28 8.96 -13.94 -12.82
N THR A 29 9.38 -12.78 -12.33
CA THR A 29 8.68 -11.51 -12.54
C THR A 29 8.59 -11.20 -14.03
N THR A 30 9.71 -11.28 -14.77
CA THR A 30 9.73 -11.07 -16.23
C THR A 30 8.78 -12.01 -16.96
N VAL A 31 8.80 -13.30 -16.61
CA VAL A 31 7.89 -14.30 -17.18
C VAL A 31 6.42 -13.95 -16.86
N THR A 32 6.13 -13.60 -15.61
CA THR A 32 4.76 -13.31 -15.15
C THR A 32 4.21 -12.07 -15.86
N MET A 33 4.96 -10.98 -15.88
CA MET A 33 4.59 -9.75 -16.60
C MET A 33 4.36 -10.00 -18.09
N GLY A 34 5.24 -10.76 -18.74
CA GLY A 34 5.09 -11.06 -20.16
C GLY A 34 3.91 -11.98 -20.46
N ILE A 35 3.60 -12.97 -19.59
CA ILE A 35 2.40 -13.79 -19.70
C ILE A 35 1.14 -12.92 -19.53
N ILE A 36 1.10 -12.07 -18.50
CA ILE A 36 -0.04 -11.17 -18.26
C ILE A 36 -0.26 -10.25 -19.46
N ALA A 37 0.81 -9.62 -19.97
CA ALA A 37 0.75 -8.75 -21.13
C ALA A 37 0.29 -9.50 -22.40
N ALA A 38 0.83 -10.70 -22.66
CA ALA A 38 0.45 -11.53 -23.81
C ALA A 38 -1.03 -11.93 -23.79
N LEU A 39 -1.56 -12.28 -22.60
CA LEU A 39 -2.98 -12.61 -22.42
C LEU A 39 -3.87 -11.37 -22.60
N GLY A 40 -3.47 -10.23 -22.05
CA GLY A 40 -4.18 -8.95 -22.25
C GLY A 40 -4.24 -8.53 -23.72
N GLN A 41 -3.12 -8.67 -24.45
CA GLN A 41 -3.05 -8.42 -25.90
C GLN A 41 -3.93 -9.39 -26.71
N ALA A 42 -4.14 -10.60 -26.20
CA ALA A 42 -5.08 -11.57 -26.77
C ALA A 42 -6.55 -11.27 -26.43
N GLY A 43 -6.84 -10.18 -25.71
CA GLY A 43 -8.19 -9.76 -25.33
C GLY A 43 -8.75 -10.45 -24.09
N LEU A 44 -7.93 -11.16 -23.32
CA LEU A 44 -8.35 -11.81 -22.08
C LEU A 44 -8.25 -10.85 -20.90
N THR A 45 -9.24 -10.91 -20.02
CA THR A 45 -9.25 -10.20 -18.74
C THR A 45 -8.42 -10.99 -17.74
N VAL A 46 -7.23 -10.48 -17.41
CA VAL A 46 -6.32 -11.11 -16.45
C VAL A 46 -6.44 -10.46 -15.08
N GLN A 47 -6.63 -11.24 -14.02
CA GLN A 47 -6.52 -10.73 -12.65
C GLN A 47 -5.13 -11.08 -12.08
N PRO A 48 -4.24 -10.09 -11.91
CA PRO A 48 -2.92 -10.35 -11.36
C PRO A 48 -2.92 -10.38 -9.83
N TYR A 49 -2.03 -11.22 -9.29
CA TYR A 49 -1.75 -11.33 -7.87
C TYR A 49 -0.24 -11.43 -7.62
N LYS A 50 0.21 -10.95 -6.46
CA LYS A 50 1.59 -11.08 -5.99
C LYS A 50 1.61 -11.65 -4.58
N CYS A 51 2.40 -12.69 -4.39
CA CYS A 51 2.80 -13.16 -3.06
C CYS A 51 4.05 -12.40 -2.60
N GLY A 52 4.08 -12.01 -1.32
CA GLY A 52 5.20 -11.31 -0.69
C GLY A 52 4.94 -9.82 -0.44
N PRO A 53 5.80 -9.16 0.35
CA PRO A 53 5.71 -7.74 0.68
C PRO A 53 6.44 -6.92 -0.38
N ASP A 54 5.76 -6.65 -1.49
CA ASP A 54 6.31 -5.90 -2.62
C ASP A 54 5.25 -4.94 -3.19
N PHE A 55 5.72 -3.81 -3.73
CA PHE A 55 4.91 -2.79 -4.39
C PHE A 55 5.36 -2.53 -5.83
N ILE A 56 6.57 -2.97 -6.22
CA ILE A 56 7.14 -2.69 -7.53
C ILE A 56 6.61 -3.69 -8.55
N ASP A 57 6.76 -4.99 -8.32
CA ASP A 57 6.24 -6.01 -9.25
C ASP A 57 4.72 -5.88 -9.43
N PRO A 58 3.90 -5.67 -8.36
CA PRO A 58 2.47 -5.38 -8.51
C PRO A 58 2.14 -4.18 -9.40
N ALA A 59 2.98 -3.14 -9.39
CA ALA A 59 2.75 -1.97 -10.23
C ALA A 59 2.93 -2.30 -11.72
N PHE A 60 3.93 -3.13 -12.05
CA PHE A 60 4.10 -3.62 -13.43
C PHE A 60 3.01 -4.62 -13.83
N HIS A 61 2.58 -5.50 -12.93
CA HIS A 61 1.42 -6.37 -13.18
C HIS A 61 0.15 -5.56 -13.44
N ARG A 62 -0.06 -4.49 -12.68
CA ARG A 62 -1.19 -3.57 -12.89
C ARG A 62 -1.13 -2.92 -14.26
N LEU A 63 0.05 -2.46 -14.67
CA LEU A 63 0.28 -1.91 -15.99
C LEU A 63 0.02 -2.94 -17.11
N ALA A 64 0.44 -4.20 -16.91
CA ALA A 64 0.25 -5.29 -17.87
C ALA A 64 -1.22 -5.71 -18.02
N ALA A 65 -1.94 -5.80 -16.90
CA ALA A 65 -3.30 -6.34 -16.86
C ALA A 65 -4.40 -5.28 -17.06
N GLY A 66 -4.08 -4.00 -16.88
CA GLY A 66 -5.09 -2.93 -16.77
C GLY A 66 -5.99 -3.07 -15.53
N ARG A 67 -5.61 -3.92 -14.57
CA ARG A 67 -6.36 -4.22 -13.33
C ARG A 67 -5.44 -4.16 -12.13
N ALA A 68 -5.96 -3.78 -10.97
CA ALA A 68 -5.21 -3.78 -9.72
C ALA A 68 -4.60 -5.17 -9.44
N CYS A 69 -3.30 -5.20 -9.14
CA CYS A 69 -2.63 -6.40 -8.65
C CYS A 69 -2.88 -6.53 -7.14
N ARG A 70 -3.31 -7.71 -6.71
CA ARG A 70 -3.73 -7.98 -5.34
C ARG A 70 -2.63 -8.68 -4.54
N ASN A 71 -2.54 -8.41 -3.25
CA ASN A 71 -1.56 -9.08 -2.39
C ASN A 71 -2.14 -10.38 -1.80
N LEU A 72 -1.41 -11.49 -1.95
CA LEU A 72 -1.80 -12.81 -1.40
C LEU A 72 -0.68 -13.37 -0.52
N ASP A 73 -0.40 -12.68 0.57
CA ASP A 73 0.71 -13.03 1.46
C ASP A 73 0.24 -13.71 2.75
N THR A 74 0.46 -15.01 2.87
CA THR A 74 0.07 -15.80 4.06
C THR A 74 0.97 -15.60 5.28
N ARG A 75 1.98 -14.70 5.20
CA ARG A 75 2.73 -14.22 6.39
C ARG A 75 2.00 -13.05 7.03
N MET A 76 1.53 -12.11 6.20
CA MET A 76 0.80 -10.93 6.68
C MET A 76 -0.67 -11.22 6.94
N LEU A 77 -1.28 -12.10 6.16
CA LEU A 77 -2.70 -12.44 6.22
C LEU A 77 -2.88 -13.89 6.66
N ASP A 78 -4.05 -14.23 7.17
CA ASP A 78 -4.42 -15.63 7.37
C ASP A 78 -5.01 -16.26 6.10
N ASP A 79 -5.03 -17.59 6.06
CA ASP A 79 -5.50 -18.38 4.93
C ASP A 79 -6.94 -18.05 4.49
N ILE A 80 -7.82 -17.69 5.44
CA ILE A 80 -9.21 -17.33 5.14
C ILE A 80 -9.24 -16.00 4.39
N THR A 81 -8.54 -15.00 4.91
CA THR A 81 -8.46 -13.66 4.33
C THR A 81 -7.86 -13.71 2.93
N VAL A 82 -6.79 -14.49 2.72
CA VAL A 82 -6.18 -14.70 1.40
C VAL A 82 -7.17 -15.35 0.42
N ALA A 83 -7.87 -16.40 0.85
CA ALA A 83 -8.86 -17.08 0.03
C ALA A 83 -10.06 -16.17 -0.31
N GLU A 84 -10.49 -15.30 0.62
CA GLU A 84 -11.55 -14.31 0.41
C GLU A 84 -11.15 -13.23 -0.60
N ILE A 85 -9.94 -12.68 -0.48
CA ILE A 85 -9.40 -11.72 -1.44
C ILE A 85 -9.39 -12.35 -2.83
N TYR A 86 -8.84 -13.56 -2.95
CA TYR A 86 -8.79 -14.27 -4.23
C TYR A 86 -10.20 -14.54 -4.80
N ALA A 87 -11.12 -15.10 -4.01
CA ALA A 87 -12.48 -15.42 -4.42
C ALA A 87 -13.26 -14.17 -4.88
N ARG A 88 -13.10 -13.05 -4.18
CA ARG A 88 -13.80 -11.79 -4.50
C ARG A 88 -13.24 -11.15 -5.76
N THR A 89 -11.91 -11.03 -5.84
CA THR A 89 -11.24 -10.19 -6.85
C THR A 89 -11.05 -10.88 -8.20
N SER A 90 -11.06 -12.22 -8.23
CA SER A 90 -11.00 -13.01 -9.47
C SER A 90 -12.32 -13.04 -10.24
N ARG A 91 -13.42 -12.60 -9.62
CA ARG A 91 -14.71 -12.50 -10.31
C ARG A 91 -14.62 -11.61 -11.54
N GLY A 92 -15.15 -12.12 -12.65
CA GLY A 92 -15.16 -11.41 -13.93
C GLY A 92 -13.81 -11.35 -14.65
N SER A 93 -12.80 -12.11 -14.23
CA SER A 93 -11.58 -12.34 -15.02
C SER A 93 -11.62 -13.69 -15.73
N ASP A 94 -11.07 -13.77 -16.93
CA ASP A 94 -10.91 -15.02 -17.70
C ASP A 94 -9.86 -15.94 -17.07
N ILE A 95 -8.82 -15.35 -16.45
CA ILE A 95 -7.73 -16.07 -15.80
C ILE A 95 -7.11 -15.25 -14.66
N ALA A 96 -6.87 -15.91 -13.53
CA ALA A 96 -6.05 -15.39 -12.45
C ALA A 96 -4.58 -15.81 -12.62
N VAL A 97 -3.65 -14.87 -12.52
CA VAL A 97 -2.20 -15.15 -12.58
C VAL A 97 -1.57 -14.71 -11.27
N VAL A 98 -1.06 -15.67 -10.51
CA VAL A 98 -0.42 -15.44 -9.21
C VAL A 98 1.08 -15.55 -9.34
N GLU A 99 1.83 -14.49 -9.06
CA GLU A 99 3.29 -14.60 -8.95
C GLU A 99 3.68 -15.03 -7.53
N GLY A 100 4.38 -16.16 -7.42
CA GLY A 100 4.95 -16.65 -6.17
C GLY A 100 6.19 -15.87 -5.72
N VAL A 101 6.39 -15.77 -4.40
CA VAL A 101 7.63 -15.20 -3.82
C VAL A 101 8.73 -16.26 -3.82
N MET A 102 10.01 -15.84 -3.91
CA MET A 102 11.19 -16.72 -3.80
C MET A 102 11.14 -17.97 -4.70
N GLY A 103 11.63 -19.13 -4.26
CA GLY A 103 11.42 -20.42 -4.92
C GLY A 103 10.08 -21.06 -4.51
N LEU A 104 9.62 -22.06 -5.28
CA LEU A 104 8.32 -22.71 -5.08
C LEU A 104 8.11 -23.21 -3.65
N PHE A 105 9.12 -23.84 -3.07
CA PHE A 105 9.10 -24.43 -1.72
C PHE A 105 9.79 -23.55 -0.66
N ASP A 106 10.17 -22.32 -0.99
CA ASP A 106 10.87 -21.42 -0.07
C ASP A 106 9.86 -20.57 0.73
N GLY A 107 9.39 -21.13 1.86
CA GLY A 107 8.50 -20.44 2.80
C GLY A 107 9.23 -19.66 3.89
N ALA A 108 8.53 -19.41 4.99
CA ALA A 108 9.03 -18.70 6.17
C ALA A 108 10.25 -19.35 6.85
N GLY A 109 10.38 -20.67 6.73
CA GLY A 109 11.43 -21.45 7.34
C GLY A 109 11.26 -22.94 7.03
N PRO A 110 12.15 -23.80 7.54
CA PRO A 110 12.15 -25.23 7.22
C PRO A 110 10.86 -25.95 7.65
N ASP A 111 10.23 -25.49 8.73
CA ASP A 111 9.01 -26.08 9.30
C ASP A 111 7.76 -25.19 9.13
N ASP A 112 7.89 -24.04 8.45
CA ASP A 112 6.80 -23.08 8.24
C ASP A 112 6.73 -22.69 6.75
N GLU A 113 5.76 -23.26 6.05
CA GLU A 113 5.55 -23.03 4.62
C GLU A 113 4.83 -21.71 4.32
N ARG A 114 4.36 -20.97 5.34
CA ARG A 114 3.65 -19.69 5.15
C ARG A 114 4.52 -18.71 4.38
N GLY A 115 3.88 -17.92 3.54
CA GLY A 115 4.51 -17.01 2.59
C GLY A 115 5.10 -17.71 1.37
N GLY A 116 5.14 -19.05 1.30
CA GLY A 116 5.67 -19.79 0.16
C GLY A 116 4.63 -19.99 -0.94
N ALA A 117 5.10 -20.09 -2.20
CA ALA A 117 4.23 -20.33 -3.35
C ALA A 117 3.52 -21.70 -3.28
N ALA A 118 4.18 -22.74 -2.75
CA ALA A 118 3.60 -24.07 -2.56
C ALA A 118 2.38 -24.06 -1.61
N HIS A 119 2.47 -23.34 -0.48
CA HIS A 119 1.33 -23.17 0.44
C HIS A 119 0.18 -22.48 -0.26
N LEU A 120 0.45 -21.42 -1.00
CA LEU A 120 -0.57 -20.67 -1.74
C LEU A 120 -1.24 -21.51 -2.84
N ALA A 121 -0.46 -22.31 -3.58
CA ALA A 121 -0.97 -23.25 -4.58
C ALA A 121 -1.97 -24.25 -3.97
N ARG A 122 -1.64 -24.83 -2.81
CA ARG A 122 -2.52 -25.77 -2.09
C ARG A 122 -3.76 -25.08 -1.51
N LEU A 123 -3.58 -23.87 -0.96
CA LEU A 123 -4.65 -23.08 -0.36
C LEU A 123 -5.72 -22.72 -1.41
N LEU A 124 -5.28 -22.23 -2.57
CA LEU A 124 -6.15 -21.75 -3.64
C LEU A 124 -6.53 -22.84 -4.65
N GLY A 125 -5.92 -24.02 -4.56
CA GLY A 125 -6.15 -25.11 -5.50
C GLY A 125 -5.58 -24.87 -6.89
N LEU A 126 -4.54 -24.03 -7.01
CA LEU A 126 -3.98 -23.61 -8.30
C LEU A 126 -2.85 -24.53 -8.76
N PRO A 127 -2.82 -24.90 -10.06
CA PRO A 127 -1.68 -25.55 -10.67
C PRO A 127 -0.50 -24.59 -10.80
N VAL A 128 0.71 -25.16 -10.73
CA VAL A 128 1.98 -24.43 -10.76
C VAL A 128 2.61 -24.48 -12.15
N ILE A 129 3.05 -23.32 -12.62
CA ILE A 129 3.98 -23.18 -13.74
C ILE A 129 5.35 -22.82 -13.16
N LEU A 130 6.32 -23.73 -13.31
CA LEU A 130 7.66 -23.56 -12.73
C LEU A 130 8.63 -22.88 -13.70
N VAL A 131 9.18 -21.75 -13.30
CA VAL A 131 10.21 -21.01 -14.02
C VAL A 131 11.60 -21.52 -13.63
N VAL A 132 12.30 -22.07 -14.62
CA VAL A 132 13.63 -22.65 -14.47
C VAL A 132 14.64 -21.77 -15.19
N ASP A 133 15.66 -21.29 -14.48
CA ASP A 133 16.86 -20.76 -15.13
C ASP A 133 17.62 -21.94 -15.75
N ALA A 134 17.49 -22.10 -17.06
CA ALA A 134 18.09 -23.19 -17.82
C ALA A 134 19.44 -22.80 -18.43
N ARG A 135 20.09 -21.72 -17.94
CA ARG A 135 21.38 -21.28 -18.47
C ARG A 135 22.40 -22.42 -18.41
N ALA A 136 22.97 -22.75 -19.57
CA ALA A 136 23.98 -23.79 -19.74
C ALA A 136 23.55 -25.18 -19.23
N MET A 137 22.25 -25.49 -19.26
CA MET A 137 21.70 -26.79 -18.86
C MET A 137 21.03 -27.50 -20.03
N VAL A 138 21.06 -28.84 -20.04
CA VAL A 138 20.19 -29.66 -20.90
C VAL A 138 19.51 -30.74 -20.07
N ARG A 139 20.15 -31.91 -19.87
CA ARG A 139 19.54 -33.00 -19.07
C ARG A 139 19.42 -32.65 -17.58
N SER A 140 20.30 -31.78 -17.05
CA SER A 140 20.21 -31.33 -15.66
C SER A 140 18.94 -30.52 -15.37
N ALA A 141 18.41 -29.78 -16.36
CA ALA A 141 17.13 -29.10 -16.20
C ALA A 141 15.99 -30.10 -16.00
N ALA A 142 16.01 -31.23 -16.72
CA ALA A 142 15.03 -32.29 -16.54
C ALA A 142 15.09 -32.92 -15.15
N ALA A 143 16.30 -33.18 -14.62
CA ALA A 143 16.46 -33.68 -13.25
C ALA A 143 15.94 -32.69 -12.20
N LEU A 144 16.19 -31.38 -12.38
CA LEU A 144 15.65 -30.34 -11.53
C LEU A 144 14.11 -30.34 -11.57
N VAL A 145 13.52 -30.29 -12.76
CA VAL A 145 12.05 -30.28 -12.93
C VAL A 145 11.42 -31.53 -12.33
N ALA A 146 11.98 -32.71 -12.58
CA ALA A 146 11.51 -33.97 -12.00
C ALA A 146 11.56 -33.93 -10.46
N GLY A 147 12.64 -33.37 -9.89
CA GLY A 147 12.76 -33.17 -8.44
C GLY A 147 11.67 -32.27 -7.88
N PHE A 148 11.44 -31.09 -8.47
CA PHE A 148 10.39 -30.17 -8.02
C PHE A 148 8.99 -30.75 -8.17
N ALA A 149 8.70 -31.44 -9.28
CA ALA A 149 7.40 -32.05 -9.54
C ALA A 149 7.11 -33.24 -8.60
N ALA A 150 8.13 -33.96 -8.15
CA ALA A 150 7.98 -35.11 -7.25
C ALA A 150 8.09 -34.76 -5.76
N PHE A 151 8.56 -33.56 -5.41
CA PHE A 151 8.92 -33.20 -4.04
C PHE A 151 7.72 -33.20 -3.07
N ASP A 152 6.64 -32.50 -3.44
CA ASP A 152 5.39 -32.50 -2.68
C ASP A 152 4.22 -32.93 -3.59
N PRO A 153 3.65 -34.13 -3.38
CA PRO A 153 2.52 -34.64 -4.15
C PRO A 153 1.25 -33.78 -4.10
N ALA A 154 1.12 -32.89 -3.12
CA ALA A 154 -0.01 -31.98 -3.02
C ALA A 154 0.13 -30.72 -3.90
N VAL A 155 1.32 -30.48 -4.47
CA VAL A 155 1.64 -29.33 -5.32
C VAL A 155 1.82 -29.83 -6.76
N HIS A 156 0.91 -29.43 -7.65
CA HIS A 156 0.91 -29.89 -9.03
C HIS A 156 1.75 -28.95 -9.93
N VAL A 157 2.96 -29.38 -10.29
CA VAL A 157 3.78 -28.70 -11.30
C VAL A 157 3.36 -29.17 -12.68
N ASP A 158 2.40 -28.46 -13.28
CA ASP A 158 1.71 -28.89 -14.50
C ASP A 158 2.38 -28.39 -15.79
N ALA A 159 3.25 -27.39 -15.70
CA ALA A 159 4.10 -26.98 -16.81
C ALA A 159 5.37 -26.27 -16.32
N VAL A 160 6.33 -26.08 -17.23
CA VAL A 160 7.53 -25.28 -16.97
C VAL A 160 7.77 -24.21 -18.02
N VAL A 161 8.42 -23.13 -17.57
CA VAL A 161 9.05 -22.12 -18.43
C VAL A 161 10.56 -22.26 -18.33
N LEU A 162 11.21 -22.42 -19.48
CA LEU A 162 12.67 -22.52 -19.56
C LEU A 162 13.24 -21.15 -19.91
N ASN A 163 13.89 -20.50 -18.94
CA ASN A 163 14.40 -19.15 -19.07
C ASN A 163 15.92 -19.12 -19.32
N ARG A 164 16.42 -18.01 -19.88
CA ARG A 164 17.86 -17.71 -20.11
C ARG A 164 18.59 -18.74 -20.98
N LEU A 165 17.90 -19.27 -21.99
CA LEU A 165 18.48 -20.21 -22.95
C LEU A 165 19.46 -19.50 -23.90
N GLY A 166 20.54 -20.18 -24.31
CA GLY A 166 21.54 -19.54 -25.19
C GLY A 166 21.12 -19.40 -26.67
N SER A 167 20.10 -20.13 -27.13
CA SER A 167 19.55 -20.07 -28.49
C SER A 167 18.26 -20.88 -28.59
N VAL A 168 17.52 -20.73 -29.69
CA VAL A 168 16.40 -21.61 -30.07
C VAL A 168 16.79 -23.10 -30.04
N ARG A 169 17.94 -23.47 -30.64
CA ARG A 169 18.42 -24.87 -30.64
C ARG A 169 18.69 -25.39 -29.23
N HIS A 170 19.25 -24.54 -28.36
CA HIS A 170 19.43 -24.88 -26.96
C HIS A 170 18.08 -25.14 -26.30
N GLY A 171 17.10 -24.26 -26.50
CA GLY A 171 15.74 -24.41 -26.00
C GLY A 171 15.08 -25.73 -26.39
N GLU A 172 15.17 -26.13 -27.65
CA GLU A 172 14.61 -27.41 -28.13
C GLU A 172 15.27 -28.63 -27.48
N MET A 173 16.58 -28.60 -27.25
CA MET A 173 17.28 -29.69 -26.55
C MET A 173 16.84 -29.80 -25.09
N VAL A 174 16.72 -28.66 -24.39
CA VAL A 174 16.24 -28.65 -23.00
C VAL A 174 14.78 -29.08 -22.92
N ARG A 175 13.94 -28.58 -23.84
CA ARG A 175 12.52 -28.94 -23.94
C ARG A 175 12.32 -30.45 -24.01
N ARG A 176 12.94 -31.10 -24.99
CA ARG A 176 12.86 -32.55 -25.16
C ARG A 176 13.36 -33.29 -23.92
N ALA A 177 14.49 -32.86 -23.35
CA ALA A 177 15.02 -33.50 -22.16
C ALA A 177 14.04 -33.44 -20.97
N VAL A 178 13.36 -32.30 -20.77
CA VAL A 178 12.37 -32.12 -19.70
C VAL A 178 11.11 -32.93 -19.99
N GLU A 179 10.54 -32.82 -21.18
CA GLU A 179 9.31 -33.51 -21.56
C GLU A 179 9.50 -35.04 -21.51
N ASP A 180 10.62 -35.56 -22.03
CA ASP A 180 10.89 -37.00 -22.08
C ASP A 180 11.21 -37.60 -20.70
N ALA A 181 11.98 -36.90 -19.86
CA ALA A 181 12.49 -37.47 -18.61
C ALA A 181 11.70 -37.07 -17.36
N ALA A 182 11.11 -35.87 -17.33
CA ALA A 182 10.30 -35.41 -16.21
C ALA A 182 8.79 -35.57 -16.46
N GLY A 183 8.36 -35.71 -17.72
CA GLY A 183 6.93 -35.84 -18.07
C GLY A 183 6.13 -34.56 -17.87
N VAL A 184 6.80 -33.42 -17.70
CA VAL A 184 6.16 -32.11 -17.50
C VAL A 184 6.26 -31.32 -18.81
N PRO A 185 5.14 -30.81 -19.36
CA PRO A 185 5.15 -30.07 -20.61
C PRO A 185 5.86 -28.71 -20.46
N VAL A 186 6.55 -28.28 -21.52
CA VAL A 186 7.18 -26.96 -21.55
C VAL A 186 6.22 -25.95 -22.17
N LEU A 187 5.79 -24.98 -21.37
CA LEU A 187 4.85 -23.94 -21.79
C LEU A 187 5.49 -22.96 -22.79
N LEU A 188 6.71 -22.50 -22.48
CA LEU A 188 7.44 -21.55 -23.31
C LEU A 188 8.95 -21.60 -23.01
N THR A 189 9.76 -21.24 -24.01
CA THR A 189 11.22 -21.13 -23.91
C THR A 189 11.65 -19.68 -24.15
N LEU A 190 12.44 -19.09 -23.27
CA LEU A 190 12.98 -17.74 -23.41
C LEU A 190 14.48 -17.78 -23.59
N GLU A 191 14.94 -17.15 -24.67
CA GLU A 191 16.36 -16.91 -24.89
C GLU A 191 16.87 -15.84 -23.91
N ARG A 192 18.14 -15.96 -23.51
CA ARG A 192 18.80 -14.90 -22.76
C ARG A 192 18.91 -13.69 -23.67
N ARG A 193 18.37 -12.59 -23.19
CA ARG A 193 18.39 -11.33 -23.89
C ARG A 193 18.52 -10.20 -22.85
N ASP A 194 19.54 -9.37 -23.04
CA ASP A 194 19.86 -8.30 -22.10
C ASP A 194 19.04 -7.01 -22.40
N ASP A 195 18.29 -6.96 -23.51
CA ASP A 195 17.43 -5.84 -23.94
C ASP A 195 16.03 -5.83 -23.31
N TRP A 196 15.52 -6.97 -22.81
CA TRP A 196 14.27 -7.05 -22.03
C TRP A 196 14.42 -6.62 -20.59
N PHE A 197 15.65 -6.36 -20.13
CA PHE A 197 15.89 -5.99 -18.76
C PHE A 197 15.29 -4.62 -18.48
N MET A 198 14.20 -4.62 -17.73
CA MET A 198 13.85 -3.45 -16.95
C MET A 198 14.98 -3.22 -15.96
N ALA A 199 15.45 -1.98 -15.86
CA ALA A 199 16.57 -1.63 -15.01
C ALA A 199 16.29 -2.19 -13.60
N GLU A 200 17.21 -2.98 -13.07
CA GLU A 200 17.13 -3.50 -11.71
C GLU A 200 17.95 -2.58 -10.80
N ARG A 201 17.41 -2.25 -9.63
CA ARG A 201 18.19 -1.78 -8.47
C ARG A 201 18.52 -2.98 -7.60
N HIS A 202 19.38 -2.80 -6.61
CA HIS A 202 19.94 -3.86 -5.76
C HIS A 202 18.93 -4.85 -5.11
N LEU A 203 17.61 -4.59 -5.16
CA LEU A 203 16.55 -5.40 -4.53
C LEU A 203 15.24 -5.49 -5.35
N GLY A 204 15.26 -5.20 -6.67
CA GLY A 204 14.07 -5.29 -7.51
C GLY A 204 14.09 -4.37 -8.72
N LEU A 205 13.00 -4.33 -9.47
CA LEU A 205 12.88 -3.47 -10.64
C LEU A 205 12.92 -1.99 -10.25
N VAL A 206 13.42 -1.13 -11.15
CA VAL A 206 13.21 0.31 -11.06
C VAL A 206 11.72 0.58 -11.26
N PRO A 207 11.10 1.45 -10.45
CA PRO A 207 9.68 1.74 -10.60
C PRO A 207 9.32 2.25 -11.99
N TRP A 208 8.10 1.95 -12.44
CA TRP A 208 7.69 2.15 -13.84
C TRP A 208 7.82 3.60 -14.34
N TRP A 209 7.73 4.61 -13.45
CA TRP A 209 7.87 6.03 -13.78
C TRP A 209 9.32 6.53 -13.83
N GLN A 210 10.28 5.78 -13.27
CA GLN A 210 11.71 6.11 -13.30
C GLN A 210 12.43 5.57 -14.54
N GLY A 211 11.72 4.92 -15.46
CA GLY A 211 12.28 4.44 -16.72
C GLY A 211 12.64 5.59 -17.67
N GLU A 212 13.52 6.50 -17.25
CA GLU A 212 14.15 7.50 -18.09
C GLU A 212 15.52 6.98 -18.53
N ASP A 213 15.56 6.31 -19.68
CA ASP A 213 16.71 6.37 -20.58
C ASP A 213 16.30 6.51 -22.07
N SER A 214 15.03 6.83 -22.37
CA SER A 214 14.66 7.73 -23.47
C SER A 214 13.18 8.12 -23.44
N PRO A 215 12.83 9.32 -23.93
CA PRO A 215 11.45 9.69 -24.28
C PRO A 215 10.78 8.79 -25.34
N ASP A 216 11.54 7.85 -25.93
CA ASP A 216 11.12 7.03 -27.06
C ASP A 216 10.76 5.57 -26.69
N SER A 217 10.81 5.17 -25.40
CA SER A 217 10.31 3.84 -24.99
C SER A 217 9.82 3.78 -23.53
N PRO A 218 8.58 4.24 -23.25
CA PRO A 218 7.98 4.10 -21.92
C PRO A 218 7.97 2.64 -21.47
N SER A 219 8.02 2.38 -20.15
CA SER A 219 7.92 1.04 -19.54
C SER A 219 6.78 0.19 -20.14
N GLN A 220 5.70 0.85 -20.57
CA GLN A 220 4.61 0.26 -21.33
C GLN A 220 5.03 -0.34 -22.68
N THR A 221 5.81 0.35 -23.51
CA THR A 221 6.29 -0.16 -24.80
C THR A 221 7.17 -1.40 -24.64
N ARG A 222 8.03 -1.43 -23.62
CA ARG A 222 8.85 -2.62 -23.31
C ARG A 222 7.97 -3.79 -22.87
N LEU A 223 6.96 -3.53 -22.05
CA LEU A 223 6.01 -4.53 -21.59
C LEU A 223 5.13 -5.07 -22.74
N GLU A 224 4.74 -4.20 -23.67
CA GLU A 224 4.01 -4.55 -24.88
C GLU A 224 4.85 -5.45 -25.79
N ALA A 225 6.11 -5.08 -26.05
CA ALA A 225 7.04 -5.93 -26.77
C ALA A 225 7.20 -7.29 -26.09
N LEU A 226 7.24 -7.33 -24.75
CA LEU A 226 7.45 -8.55 -23.98
C LEU A 226 6.25 -9.47 -24.10
N GLY A 227 5.05 -8.89 -23.99
CA GLY A 227 3.80 -9.57 -24.30
C GLY A 227 3.79 -10.15 -25.70
N GLU A 228 4.24 -9.40 -26.71
CA GLU A 228 4.25 -9.88 -28.10
C GLU A 228 5.22 -11.04 -28.29
N TYR A 229 6.42 -10.95 -27.72
CA TYR A 229 7.43 -12.00 -27.82
C TYR A 229 7.01 -13.28 -27.09
N ILE A 230 6.51 -13.16 -25.86
CA ILE A 230 5.98 -14.30 -25.10
C ILE A 230 4.76 -14.88 -25.81
N GLY A 231 3.84 -14.03 -26.28
CA GLY A 231 2.62 -14.45 -26.97
C GLY A 231 2.89 -15.27 -28.24
N LYS A 232 3.96 -14.96 -28.98
CA LYS A 232 4.38 -15.74 -30.17
C LYS A 232 5.00 -17.10 -29.83
N SER A 233 5.60 -17.23 -28.65
CA SER A 233 6.42 -18.39 -28.27
C SER A 233 5.71 -19.33 -27.28
N MET A 234 4.68 -18.84 -26.59
CA MET A 234 3.93 -19.56 -25.58
C MET A 234 2.83 -20.42 -26.18
N ASN A 235 2.70 -21.65 -25.70
CA ASN A 235 1.50 -22.46 -25.95
C ASN A 235 0.34 -21.94 -25.09
N ARG A 236 -0.41 -20.97 -25.62
CA ARG A 236 -1.54 -20.34 -24.90
C ARG A 236 -2.66 -21.33 -24.57
N ASP A 237 -2.97 -22.25 -25.48
CA ASP A 237 -4.07 -23.20 -25.27
C ASP A 237 -3.72 -24.15 -24.11
N LEU A 238 -2.47 -24.62 -24.04
CA LEU A 238 -1.96 -25.38 -22.90
C LEU A 238 -2.06 -24.58 -21.57
N LEU A 239 -1.71 -23.29 -21.59
CA LEU A 239 -1.85 -22.45 -20.38
C LEU A 239 -3.30 -22.37 -19.91
N LEU A 240 -4.24 -22.17 -20.83
CA LEU A 240 -5.66 -22.06 -20.50
C LEU A 240 -6.25 -23.41 -20.03
N ASP A 241 -5.84 -24.51 -20.67
CA ASP A 241 -6.20 -25.86 -20.25
C ASP A 241 -5.70 -26.16 -18.83
N ILE A 242 -4.44 -25.82 -18.53
CA ILE A 242 -3.88 -25.93 -17.18
C ILE A 242 -4.65 -25.03 -16.22
N ALA A 243 -4.89 -23.76 -16.56
CA ALA A 243 -5.62 -22.85 -15.68
C ALA A 243 -7.02 -23.37 -15.33
N ALA A 244 -7.68 -24.07 -16.25
CA ALA A 244 -8.98 -24.69 -16.05
C ALA A 244 -8.94 -25.95 -15.16
N THR A 245 -7.76 -26.53 -14.86
CA THR A 245 -7.63 -27.64 -13.91
C THR A 245 -7.69 -27.19 -12.44
N ALA A 246 -7.58 -25.89 -12.17
CA ALA A 246 -7.65 -25.30 -10.83
C ALA A 246 -8.81 -25.87 -10.02
N LYS A 247 -8.55 -26.35 -8.80
CA LYS A 247 -9.59 -26.93 -7.94
C LYS A 247 -10.48 -25.81 -7.41
N PRO A 248 -11.79 -26.05 -7.20
CA PRO A 248 -12.64 -25.08 -6.51
C PRO A 248 -12.03 -24.71 -5.16
N LEU A 249 -12.13 -23.44 -4.79
CA LEU A 249 -11.71 -22.99 -3.47
C LEU A 249 -12.41 -23.83 -2.41
N ARG A 250 -11.69 -24.15 -1.33
CA ARG A 250 -12.28 -24.80 -0.16
C ARG A 250 -13.45 -23.96 0.32
N ASP A 251 -14.49 -24.61 0.83
CA ASP A 251 -15.68 -23.93 1.35
C ASP A 251 -15.24 -22.92 2.43
N LEU A 252 -15.32 -21.63 2.08
CA LEU A 252 -14.92 -20.52 2.94
C LEU A 252 -15.74 -20.53 4.24
N GLN A 253 -17.01 -20.96 4.19
CA GLN A 253 -17.85 -21.05 5.37
C GLN A 253 -17.40 -22.18 6.30
N ALA A 254 -16.98 -23.32 5.72
CA ALA A 254 -16.34 -24.38 6.50
C ALA A 254 -14.99 -23.95 7.09
N MET A 255 -14.17 -23.20 6.35
CA MET A 255 -12.91 -22.64 6.85
C MET A 255 -13.13 -21.68 8.03
N ARG A 256 -14.10 -20.76 7.90
CA ARG A 256 -14.52 -19.85 8.98
C ARG A 256 -15.01 -20.61 10.21
N THR A 257 -15.88 -21.61 10.02
CA THR A 257 -16.40 -22.44 11.12
C THR A 257 -15.26 -23.18 11.83
N ALA A 258 -14.34 -23.78 11.08
CA ALA A 258 -13.18 -24.47 11.66
C ALA A 258 -12.24 -23.52 12.42
N ALA A 259 -12.04 -22.29 11.92
CA ALA A 259 -11.25 -21.28 12.61
C ALA A 259 -11.93 -20.81 13.91
N GLN A 260 -13.25 -20.57 13.89
CA GLN A 260 -14.04 -20.23 15.07
C GLN A 260 -13.99 -21.33 16.14
N LEU A 261 -14.13 -22.60 15.74
CA LEU A 261 -14.02 -23.75 16.65
C LEU A 261 -12.62 -23.87 17.29
N ARG A 262 -11.56 -23.55 16.54
CA ARG A 262 -10.18 -23.51 17.07
C ARG A 262 -9.99 -22.36 18.05
N ALA A 263 -10.52 -21.17 17.73
CA ALA A 263 -10.47 -19.99 18.60
C ALA A 263 -11.29 -20.17 19.90
N GLY A 264 -12.40 -20.92 19.84
CA GLY A 264 -13.29 -21.20 20.98
C GLY A 264 -12.71 -22.07 22.11
N SER A 265 -11.40 -22.35 22.11
CA SER A 265 -10.69 -23.04 23.20
C SER A 265 -9.95 -22.09 24.15
N ASN A 266 -9.86 -20.80 23.82
CA ASN A 266 -9.41 -19.71 24.71
C ASN A 266 -10.43 -18.57 24.62
N GLY A 267 -11.24 -18.40 25.67
CA GLY A 267 -12.40 -17.51 25.70
C GLY A 267 -12.11 -16.03 25.45
N LEU A 268 -11.99 -15.65 24.19
CA LEU A 268 -12.16 -14.30 23.68
C LEU A 268 -13.17 -14.38 22.55
N GLU A 269 -14.41 -13.98 22.84
CA GLU A 269 -15.43 -13.71 21.83
C GLU A 269 -14.90 -12.57 20.95
N THR A 270 -14.31 -12.89 19.80
CA THR A 270 -14.18 -11.88 18.74
C THR A 270 -15.52 -11.85 18.05
N ASP A 271 -16.37 -10.91 18.44
CA ASP A 271 -17.49 -10.49 17.62
C ASP A 271 -16.96 -10.32 16.20
N ALA A 272 -17.41 -11.18 15.29
CA ALA A 272 -17.23 -10.96 13.87
C ALA A 272 -17.70 -9.54 13.62
N ALA A 273 -16.78 -8.66 13.21
CA ALA A 273 -17.03 -7.25 13.00
C ALA A 273 -18.24 -7.11 12.07
N THR A 274 -19.41 -7.01 12.67
CA THR A 274 -20.61 -6.56 12.02
C THR A 274 -20.27 -5.13 11.61
N PRO A 275 -20.48 -4.73 10.35
CA PRO A 275 -20.26 -3.35 9.97
C PRO A 275 -20.94 -2.47 11.02
N ALA A 276 -20.15 -1.64 11.69
CA ALA A 276 -20.65 -0.76 12.74
C ALA A 276 -21.93 -0.11 12.24
N GLY A 277 -22.99 -0.22 13.05
CA GLY A 277 -24.39 -0.05 12.66
C GLY A 277 -24.64 1.11 11.69
N GLU A 278 -25.66 0.90 10.84
CA GLU A 278 -26.19 1.89 9.91
C GLU A 278 -26.13 3.30 10.55
N PRO A 279 -25.33 4.22 10.00
CA PRO A 279 -25.48 5.63 10.36
C PRO A 279 -26.93 5.99 10.07
N GLY A 280 -27.62 6.67 11.00
CA GLY A 280 -28.89 7.31 10.64
C GLY A 280 -28.68 8.13 9.36
N ASP A 281 -29.64 8.06 8.44
CA ASP A 281 -29.60 8.49 7.02
C ASP A 281 -29.03 9.89 6.72
N ASP A 282 -28.71 10.71 7.74
CA ASP A 282 -28.24 12.09 7.63
C ASP A 282 -26.76 12.32 8.03
N ALA A 283 -25.99 11.30 8.41
CA ALA A 283 -24.59 11.51 8.80
C ALA A 283 -23.67 11.67 7.56
N PRO A 284 -22.96 12.81 7.39
CA PRO A 284 -22.13 13.03 6.22
C PRO A 284 -20.96 12.06 6.12
N VAL A 285 -20.72 11.56 4.90
CA VAL A 285 -19.68 10.58 4.57
C VAL A 285 -18.29 11.20 4.79
N PRO A 286 -17.40 10.58 5.59
CA PRO A 286 -16.05 11.09 5.80
C PRO A 286 -15.21 10.93 4.52
N VAL A 287 -14.55 12.00 4.10
CA VAL A 287 -13.59 11.98 2.98
C VAL A 287 -12.16 11.81 3.51
N ILE A 288 -11.45 10.78 3.07
CA ILE A 288 -10.04 10.53 3.40
C ILE A 288 -9.18 10.96 2.21
N ALA A 289 -8.29 11.93 2.43
CA ALA A 289 -7.31 12.32 1.43
C ALA A 289 -6.17 11.29 1.38
N VAL A 290 -5.88 10.75 0.20
CA VAL A 290 -4.81 9.75 -0.01
C VAL A 290 -3.78 10.31 -0.98
N ALA A 291 -2.52 10.43 -0.54
CA ALA A 291 -1.45 10.94 -1.41
C ALA A 291 -1.17 9.93 -2.54
N ARG A 292 -1.27 10.29 -3.82
CA ARG A 292 -1.02 9.34 -4.91
C ARG A 292 -0.39 10.04 -6.10
N ASP A 293 0.92 9.89 -6.22
CA ASP A 293 1.74 10.46 -7.30
C ASP A 293 3.07 9.70 -7.42
N GLU A 294 4.02 10.22 -8.20
CA GLU A 294 5.33 9.58 -8.44
C GLU A 294 6.16 9.42 -7.16
N ALA A 295 5.94 10.23 -6.14
CA ALA A 295 6.63 10.13 -4.85
C ALA A 295 5.95 9.14 -3.90
N PHE A 296 4.61 8.99 -3.98
CA PHE A 296 3.81 8.16 -3.06
C PHE A 296 2.95 7.15 -3.81
N THR A 297 3.48 5.95 -3.99
CA THR A 297 2.88 4.88 -4.81
C THR A 297 2.63 3.57 -4.06
N PHE A 298 3.15 3.44 -2.84
CA PHE A 298 3.12 2.16 -2.11
C PHE A 298 1.84 2.05 -1.30
N TYR A 299 0.90 1.28 -1.83
CA TYR A 299 -0.39 0.99 -1.21
C TYR A 299 -0.80 -0.46 -1.44
N TYR A 300 -1.32 -1.10 -0.41
CA TYR A 300 -2.16 -2.29 -0.59
C TYR A 300 -3.54 -1.82 -1.04
N GLU A 301 -4.01 -2.30 -2.19
CA GLU A 301 -5.34 -1.94 -2.71
C GLU A 301 -6.43 -2.42 -1.74
N GLU A 302 -6.18 -3.51 -1.00
CA GLU A 302 -7.04 -3.99 0.08
C GLU A 302 -7.20 -2.98 1.22
N ASN A 303 -6.17 -2.17 1.53
CA ASN A 303 -6.29 -1.14 2.57
C ASN A 303 -7.29 -0.05 2.14
N LEU A 304 -7.19 0.39 0.89
CA LEU A 304 -8.07 1.42 0.33
C LEU A 304 -9.52 0.93 0.29
N GLU A 305 -9.74 -0.29 -0.19
CA GLU A 305 -11.07 -0.91 -0.22
C GLU A 305 -11.66 -1.11 1.17
N LEU A 306 -10.84 -1.43 2.19
CA LEU A 306 -11.32 -1.54 3.56
C LEU A 306 -11.79 -0.19 4.11
N LEU A 307 -11.09 0.90 3.82
CA LEU A 307 -11.54 2.24 4.20
C LEU A 307 -12.90 2.58 3.59
N GLU A 308 -13.09 2.25 2.31
CA GLU A 308 -14.38 2.41 1.63
C GLU A 308 -15.46 1.49 2.20
N ALA A 309 -15.14 0.24 2.50
CA ALA A 309 -16.06 -0.73 3.10
C ALA A 309 -16.53 -0.30 4.51
N TYR A 310 -15.69 0.41 5.27
CA TYR A 310 -16.09 1.02 6.53
C TYR A 310 -16.84 2.36 6.35
N GLY A 311 -17.10 2.76 5.10
CA GLY A 311 -17.96 3.88 4.73
C GLY A 311 -17.25 5.22 4.68
N ALA A 312 -15.98 5.24 4.25
CA ALA A 312 -15.30 6.46 3.82
C ALA A 312 -15.33 6.62 2.30
N GLN A 313 -15.20 7.86 1.85
CA GLN A 313 -14.89 8.18 0.46
C GLN A 313 -13.41 8.54 0.35
N LEU A 314 -12.72 8.06 -0.68
CA LEU A 314 -11.32 8.39 -0.92
C LEU A 314 -11.20 9.56 -1.91
N ALA A 315 -10.34 10.52 -1.59
CA ALA A 315 -9.95 11.61 -2.48
C ALA A 315 -8.43 11.55 -2.70
N PHE A 316 -8.01 11.17 -3.91
CA PHE A 316 -6.60 11.12 -4.26
C PHE A 316 -6.07 12.53 -4.56
N PHE A 317 -4.86 12.84 -4.12
CA PHE A 317 -4.18 14.12 -4.39
C PHE A 317 -2.68 13.91 -4.55
N SER A 318 -1.98 14.85 -5.20
CA SER A 318 -0.53 14.80 -5.41
C SER A 318 0.19 15.83 -4.55
N PRO A 319 1.01 15.40 -3.56
CA PRO A 319 1.99 16.27 -2.92
C PRO A 319 2.99 16.94 -3.87
N LEU A 320 3.27 16.36 -5.05
CA LEU A 320 4.17 16.94 -6.07
C LEU A 320 3.54 18.04 -6.92
N HIS A 321 2.24 17.93 -7.22
CA HIS A 321 1.59 18.72 -8.26
C HIS A 321 0.48 19.62 -7.72
N ASP A 322 -0.23 19.22 -6.66
CA ASP A 322 -1.34 20.00 -6.08
C ASP A 322 -0.86 21.04 -5.06
N GLN A 323 -1.62 22.13 -4.89
CA GLN A 323 -1.26 23.24 -3.99
C GLN A 323 -1.98 23.19 -2.63
N GLY A 324 -2.81 22.17 -2.39
CA GLY A 324 -3.56 22.02 -1.15
C GLY A 324 -4.28 20.68 -1.05
N LEU A 325 -4.78 20.38 0.13
CA LEU A 325 -5.54 19.15 0.39
C LEU A 325 -6.92 19.19 -0.30
N PRO A 326 -7.47 18.02 -0.68
CA PRO A 326 -8.84 17.93 -1.20
C PRO A 326 -9.86 18.63 -0.29
N PRO A 327 -10.79 19.44 -0.84
CA PRO A 327 -11.78 20.14 -0.05
C PRO A 327 -12.62 19.19 0.81
N GLY A 328 -12.81 19.55 2.08
CA GLY A 328 -13.67 18.78 3.00
C GLY A 328 -13.07 17.46 3.48
N CYS A 329 -11.81 17.13 3.16
CA CYS A 329 -11.14 15.97 3.72
C CYS A 329 -11.09 16.03 5.25
N CYS A 330 -11.24 14.88 5.89
CA CYS A 330 -11.31 14.73 7.34
C CYS A 330 -10.30 13.73 7.90
N ALA A 331 -9.47 13.15 7.04
CA ALA A 331 -8.29 12.38 7.39
C ALA A 331 -7.27 12.44 6.24
N LEU A 332 -6.01 12.13 6.54
CA LEU A 332 -4.93 12.09 5.56
C LEU A 332 -4.15 10.77 5.68
N TYR A 333 -4.06 10.02 4.57
CA TYR A 333 -3.21 8.84 4.45
C TYR A 333 -2.09 9.10 3.42
N ILE A 334 -0.84 9.05 3.88
CA ILE A 334 0.36 9.18 3.05
C ILE A 334 1.13 7.87 3.12
N GLY A 335 0.96 7.01 2.11
CA GLY A 335 1.71 5.77 1.97
C GLY A 335 3.20 6.02 1.73
N GLY A 336 3.94 4.94 1.46
CA GLY A 336 5.34 5.09 1.09
C GLY A 336 5.56 5.32 -0.39
N GLY A 337 6.84 5.28 -0.75
CA GLY A 337 7.33 5.50 -2.09
C GLY A 337 8.75 6.06 -2.02
N TYR A 338 9.11 6.93 -2.95
CA TYR A 338 10.47 7.44 -3.11
C TYR A 338 10.53 8.97 -3.06
N PRO A 339 10.09 9.61 -1.96
CA PRO A 339 10.08 11.07 -1.86
C PRO A 339 11.47 11.69 -2.01
N GLU A 340 12.54 10.95 -1.69
CA GLU A 340 13.92 11.40 -1.84
C GLU A 340 14.32 11.66 -3.29
N LEU A 341 13.71 10.95 -4.25
CA LEU A 341 13.95 11.16 -5.68
C LEU A 341 13.23 12.41 -6.21
N HIS A 342 12.29 12.94 -5.44
CA HIS A 342 11.51 14.12 -5.78
C HIS A 342 11.65 15.23 -4.73
N ALA A 343 12.69 15.16 -3.88
CA ALA A 343 12.84 15.99 -2.69
C ALA A 343 12.84 17.49 -3.01
N GLN A 344 13.49 17.90 -4.11
CA GLN A 344 13.50 19.31 -4.52
C GLN A 344 12.08 19.83 -4.83
N ARG A 345 11.28 19.06 -5.57
CA ARG A 345 9.91 19.44 -5.97
C ARG A 345 8.98 19.44 -4.75
N LEU A 346 9.07 18.41 -3.91
CA LEU A 346 8.34 18.35 -2.65
C LEU A 346 8.68 19.55 -1.76
N SER A 347 9.97 19.88 -1.61
CA SER A 347 10.42 21.02 -0.81
C SER A 347 9.92 22.36 -1.32
N ALA A 348 9.75 22.51 -2.64
CA ALA A 348 9.21 23.73 -3.23
C ALA A 348 7.71 23.91 -2.96
N ASN A 349 6.97 22.84 -2.63
CA ASN A 349 5.53 22.87 -2.41
C ASN A 349 5.15 23.33 -0.98
N VAL A 350 5.54 24.56 -0.66
CA VAL A 350 5.33 25.16 0.67
C VAL A 350 3.84 25.32 1.02
N SER A 351 2.96 25.49 0.02
CA SER A 351 1.51 25.58 0.20
C SER A 351 0.94 24.27 0.74
N MET A 352 1.31 23.13 0.14
CA MET A 352 0.94 21.80 0.63
C MET A 352 1.48 21.53 2.03
N HIS A 353 2.74 21.89 2.32
CA HIS A 353 3.32 21.72 3.66
C HIS A 353 2.49 22.43 4.73
N ARG A 354 2.11 23.69 4.47
CA ARG A 354 1.26 24.48 5.38
C ARG A 354 -0.13 23.88 5.53
N ALA A 355 -0.72 23.35 4.46
CA ALA A 355 -2.03 22.71 4.49
C ALA A 355 -2.02 21.46 5.40
N ILE A 356 -1.01 20.59 5.24
CA ILE A 356 -0.86 19.38 6.06
C ILE A 356 -0.64 19.74 7.53
N LEU A 357 0.28 20.68 7.83
CA LEU A 357 0.54 21.11 9.21
C LEU A 357 -0.71 21.66 9.89
N ARG A 358 -1.44 22.57 9.23
CA ARG A 358 -2.67 23.14 9.77
C ARG A 358 -3.73 22.08 10.04
N ALA A 359 -3.86 21.09 9.16
CA ALA A 359 -4.82 20.01 9.33
C ALA A 359 -4.46 19.12 10.53
N ALA A 360 -3.18 18.77 10.68
CA ALA A 360 -2.68 18.01 11.83
C ALA A 360 -2.84 18.79 13.15
N GLU A 361 -2.51 20.08 13.18
CA GLU A 361 -2.69 20.98 14.33
C GLU A 361 -4.17 21.13 14.73
N ALA A 362 -5.07 21.15 13.74
CA ALA A 362 -6.51 21.13 13.97
C ALA A 362 -7.01 19.77 14.50
N GLY A 363 -6.13 18.78 14.66
CA GLY A 363 -6.39 17.45 15.17
C GLY A 363 -7.05 16.51 14.17
N MET A 364 -6.83 16.73 12.86
CA MET A 364 -7.22 15.77 11.82
C MET A 364 -6.40 14.49 11.97
N PRO A 365 -7.01 13.29 11.88
CA PRO A 365 -6.25 12.04 11.86
C PRO A 365 -5.34 11.99 10.64
N VAL A 366 -4.05 11.75 10.86
CA VAL A 366 -3.03 11.58 9.81
C VAL A 366 -2.31 10.25 10.01
N TYR A 367 -2.21 9.44 8.97
CA TYR A 367 -1.41 8.23 8.96
C TYR A 367 -0.37 8.28 7.85
N ALA A 368 0.89 7.98 8.17
CA ALA A 368 1.97 7.95 7.19
C ALA A 368 2.91 6.74 7.32
N GLU A 369 3.32 6.21 6.16
CA GLU A 369 4.13 4.99 6.06
C GLU A 369 5.44 5.27 5.31
N CYS A 370 6.57 4.80 5.85
CA CYS A 370 7.91 4.82 5.25
C CYS A 370 8.26 6.16 4.56
N GLY A 371 8.16 6.25 3.23
CA GLY A 371 8.37 7.51 2.49
C GLY A 371 7.46 8.65 2.96
N GLY A 372 6.19 8.37 3.29
CA GLY A 372 5.30 9.34 3.92
C GLY A 372 5.84 9.84 5.26
N TYR A 373 6.45 8.96 6.07
CA TYR A 373 7.09 9.39 7.31
C TYR A 373 8.29 10.32 7.05
N MET A 374 9.13 10.01 6.06
CA MET A 374 10.24 10.88 5.63
C MET A 374 9.74 12.26 5.17
N TYR A 375 8.64 12.31 4.42
CA TYR A 375 8.02 13.56 3.95
C TYR A 375 7.40 14.37 5.08
N LEU A 376 6.90 13.71 6.13
CA LEU A 376 6.36 14.39 7.31
C LEU A 376 7.44 14.82 8.32
N SER A 377 8.69 14.37 8.18
CA SER A 377 9.84 14.86 8.95
C SER A 377 10.25 16.30 8.57
N ARG A 378 11.25 16.88 9.26
CA ARG A 378 11.71 18.26 8.96
C ARG A 378 12.41 18.39 7.62
N ALA A 379 13.16 17.37 7.22
CA ALA A 379 13.91 17.40 5.99
C ALA A 379 14.22 16.00 5.46
N ILE A 380 14.49 15.92 4.17
CA ILE A 380 15.12 14.77 3.51
C ILE A 380 16.47 15.22 2.97
N VAL A 381 17.49 14.37 3.09
CA VAL A 381 18.77 14.53 2.40
C VAL A 381 18.79 13.57 1.22
N ASP A 382 18.93 14.12 0.02
CA ASP A 382 18.96 13.34 -1.22
C ASP A 382 20.30 12.60 -1.40
N ALA A 383 20.38 11.81 -2.49
CA ALA A 383 21.58 11.03 -2.81
C ALA A 383 22.82 11.89 -3.09
N GLN A 384 22.62 13.17 -3.44
CA GLN A 384 23.68 14.15 -3.67
C GLN A 384 24.14 14.83 -2.37
N GLY A 385 23.51 14.52 -1.24
CA GLY A 385 23.82 15.12 0.05
C GLY A 385 23.15 16.48 0.28
N THR A 386 22.25 16.89 -0.62
CA THR A 386 21.51 18.16 -0.49
C THR A 386 20.36 17.97 0.47
N ARG A 387 20.25 18.88 1.45
CA ARG A 387 19.14 18.92 2.41
C ARG A 387 17.97 19.70 1.83
N HIS A 388 16.79 19.07 1.81
CA HIS A 388 15.53 19.64 1.34
C HIS A 388 14.55 19.75 2.50
N THR A 389 13.92 20.91 2.67
CA THR A 389 12.96 21.14 3.75
C THR A 389 11.64 20.46 3.43
N MET A 390 11.08 19.73 4.40
CA MET A 390 9.85 18.96 4.26
C MET A 390 8.74 19.55 5.15
N VAL A 391 7.67 18.79 5.41
CA VAL A 391 6.50 19.30 6.15
C VAL A 391 6.86 19.68 7.59
N GLY A 392 7.75 18.93 8.25
CA GLY A 392 8.19 19.22 9.62
C GLY A 392 7.19 18.88 10.71
N LEU A 393 6.18 18.06 10.42
CA LEU A 393 5.24 17.59 11.43
C LEU A 393 5.95 16.79 12.54
N PHE A 394 6.91 15.94 12.14
CA PHE A 394 7.79 15.19 13.05
C PHE A 394 9.20 15.78 13.03
N SER A 395 9.89 15.71 14.17
CA SER A 395 11.29 16.12 14.23
C SER A 395 12.20 15.16 13.47
N GLY A 396 13.43 15.63 13.22
CA GLY A 396 14.48 14.84 12.58
C GLY A 396 14.56 15.01 11.07
N THR A 397 15.66 14.51 10.54
CA THR A 397 16.02 14.58 9.12
C THR A 397 16.20 13.16 8.59
N ALA A 398 15.44 12.81 7.55
CA ALA A 398 15.58 11.55 6.86
C ALA A 398 16.83 11.56 5.96
N ARG A 399 17.65 10.52 6.05
CA ARG A 399 18.87 10.37 5.24
C ARG A 399 18.94 8.96 4.68
N MET A 400 19.17 8.82 3.38
CA MET A 400 19.41 7.52 2.77
C MET A 400 20.74 6.93 3.26
N GLY A 401 20.70 5.74 3.84
CA GLY A 401 21.89 4.97 4.19
C GLY A 401 22.49 4.27 2.97
N SER A 402 23.75 3.83 3.09
CA SER A 402 24.44 3.00 2.08
C SER A 402 24.18 1.50 2.25
N ARG A 403 23.40 1.11 3.27
CA ARG A 403 23.04 -0.27 3.57
C ARG A 403 21.55 -0.34 3.90
N LEU A 404 20.91 -1.43 3.51
CA LEU A 404 19.56 -1.79 3.92
C LEU A 404 19.47 -1.81 5.45
N ARG A 405 18.59 -1.00 6.04
CA ARG A 405 18.48 -0.84 7.50
C ARG A 405 17.54 -1.87 8.10
N ALA A 406 16.43 -2.14 7.45
CA ALA A 406 15.51 -3.21 7.80
C ALA A 406 14.78 -3.71 6.56
N LEU A 407 14.66 -5.02 6.44
CA LEU A 407 13.78 -5.72 5.50
C LEU A 407 13.21 -6.93 6.22
N GLY A 408 11.88 -6.99 6.33
CA GLY A 408 11.22 -8.16 6.86
C GLY A 408 9.78 -7.92 7.28
N TYR A 409 9.08 -9.02 7.49
CA TYR A 409 7.75 -9.01 8.09
C TYR A 409 7.81 -8.55 9.54
N ALA A 410 6.80 -7.78 9.93
CA ALA A 410 6.63 -7.27 11.27
C ALA A 410 5.25 -7.68 11.80
N ASP A 411 5.24 -8.36 12.96
CA ASP A 411 4.06 -8.32 13.84
C ASP A 411 4.20 -7.10 14.72
N VAL A 412 3.14 -6.31 14.78
CA VAL A 412 3.14 -4.99 15.41
C VAL A 412 2.06 -4.98 16.47
N ARG A 413 2.39 -4.44 17.65
CA ARG A 413 1.41 -4.08 18.67
C ARG A 413 1.53 -2.60 19.02
N LEU A 414 0.42 -1.87 18.98
CA LEU A 414 0.35 -0.47 19.38
C LEU A 414 0.57 -0.36 20.90
N THR A 415 1.47 0.51 21.34
CA THR A 415 1.69 0.76 22.78
C THR A 415 0.78 1.85 23.35
N GLY A 416 0.14 2.63 22.49
CA GLY A 416 -0.77 3.73 22.85
C GLY A 416 -1.81 3.96 21.77
N ASP A 417 -2.85 4.73 22.10
CA ASP A 417 -3.90 5.12 21.17
C ASP A 417 -3.33 6.00 20.05
N SER A 418 -3.74 5.73 18.83
CA SER A 418 -3.18 6.33 17.62
C SER A 418 -4.25 6.60 16.58
N ALA A 419 -3.90 7.25 15.47
CA ALA A 419 -4.84 7.48 14.36
C ALA A 419 -5.40 6.17 13.76
N ILE A 420 -4.67 5.05 13.94
CA ILE A 420 -4.93 3.78 13.27
C ILE A 420 -5.39 2.66 14.22
N GLY A 421 -5.63 2.96 15.50
CA GLY A 421 -6.02 1.95 16.47
C GLY A 421 -5.72 2.31 17.91
N ASP A 422 -6.35 1.56 18.82
CA ASP A 422 -6.22 1.74 20.26
C ASP A 422 -4.99 0.97 20.81
N ALA A 423 -4.54 1.36 22.00
CA ALA A 423 -3.43 0.68 22.67
C ALA A 423 -3.67 -0.84 22.82
N GLY A 424 -2.65 -1.65 22.54
CA GLY A 424 -2.70 -3.10 22.62
C GLY A 424 -3.20 -3.80 21.35
N MET A 425 -3.76 -3.05 20.40
CA MET A 425 -4.16 -3.61 19.10
C MET A 425 -2.94 -4.11 18.33
N SER A 426 -3.09 -5.29 17.71
CA SER A 426 -2.04 -5.90 16.89
C SER A 426 -2.37 -5.87 15.40
N ALA A 427 -1.37 -5.68 14.56
CA ALA A 427 -1.48 -5.75 13.11
C ALA A 427 -0.22 -6.40 12.52
N ARG A 428 -0.27 -6.74 11.24
CA ARG A 428 0.88 -7.27 10.49
C ARG A 428 1.16 -6.39 9.28
N GLY A 429 2.43 -6.36 8.94
CA GLY A 429 2.93 -5.63 7.79
C GLY A 429 4.36 -6.01 7.49
N HIS A 430 5.07 -5.10 6.85
CA HIS A 430 6.50 -5.25 6.65
C HIS A 430 7.21 -3.91 6.83
N VAL A 431 8.51 -4.02 7.07
CA VAL A 431 9.43 -2.88 7.11
C VAL A 431 10.37 -3.02 5.93
N PHE A 432 10.49 -1.95 5.15
CA PHE A 432 11.51 -1.84 4.11
C PHE A 432 12.02 -0.41 4.02
N HIS A 433 13.23 -0.17 4.52
CA HIS A 433 13.85 1.14 4.36
C HIS A 433 15.38 1.09 4.38
N TRP A 434 15.94 2.02 3.61
CA TRP A 434 17.36 2.37 3.62
C TRP A 434 17.60 3.67 4.38
N ALA A 435 16.55 4.48 4.52
CA ALA A 435 16.62 5.75 5.22
C ALA A 435 16.71 5.56 6.73
N ASP A 436 17.30 6.53 7.40
CA ASP A 436 17.22 6.67 8.85
C ASP A 436 16.79 8.10 9.17
N ILE A 437 16.04 8.30 10.25
CA ILE A 437 15.68 9.64 10.72
C ILE A 437 16.59 9.94 11.90
N THR A 438 17.52 10.87 11.69
CA THR A 438 18.38 11.36 12.76
C THR A 438 17.64 12.43 13.54
N ASP A 439 17.51 12.22 14.84
CA ASP A 439 16.89 13.16 15.75
C ASP A 439 17.61 14.49 15.75
N GLU A 440 16.82 15.55 15.64
CA GLU A 440 17.26 16.90 15.91
C GLU A 440 16.59 17.34 17.21
N PRO A 441 17.29 18.06 18.11
CA PRO A 441 16.67 18.58 19.31
C PRO A 441 15.36 19.28 18.98
N ASP A 442 14.33 18.99 19.78
CA ASP A 442 13.12 19.80 19.76
C ASP A 442 13.57 21.21 20.17
N MET A 443 13.33 22.20 19.33
CA MET A 443 13.64 23.59 19.68
C MET A 443 12.60 23.98 20.73
N SER A 444 12.87 23.63 21.99
CA SER A 444 12.05 23.97 23.14
C SER A 444 11.87 25.49 23.21
N GLU A 445 10.73 25.92 23.77
CA GLU A 445 10.19 27.28 23.87
C GLU A 445 11.14 28.37 24.45
N ASP A 446 12.40 28.08 24.76
CA ASP A 446 13.34 28.96 25.50
C ASP A 446 14.67 29.30 24.77
N GLY A 447 14.77 29.08 23.45
CA GLY A 447 15.92 29.58 22.67
C GLY A 447 15.86 31.11 22.50
N PRO A 448 16.97 31.87 22.64
CA PRO A 448 16.95 33.31 22.42
C PRO A 448 16.42 33.59 21.02
N ALA A 449 15.50 34.55 20.92
CA ALA A 449 14.97 35.06 19.66
C ALA A 449 16.09 35.79 18.92
N ASP A 450 17.02 35.04 18.33
CA ASP A 450 18.06 35.59 17.48
C ASP A 450 17.92 35.13 16.03
N SER A 451 18.19 36.09 15.17
CA SER A 451 17.86 36.17 13.76
C SER A 451 18.31 34.96 12.94
N ASP A 452 17.35 34.19 12.42
CA ASP A 452 17.55 33.47 11.17
C ASP A 452 16.38 33.77 10.21
N GLN A 453 16.47 34.94 9.56
CA GLN A 453 15.54 35.37 8.51
C GLN A 453 15.77 34.63 7.18
N ALA A 454 16.64 33.62 7.11
CA ALA A 454 17.04 32.99 5.86
C ALA A 454 16.29 31.69 5.51
N THR A 455 15.57 31.03 6.44
CA THR A 455 15.04 29.67 6.20
C THR A 455 13.52 29.52 6.16
N GLY A 456 12.73 30.57 6.43
CA GLY A 456 11.28 30.61 6.10
C GLY A 456 10.40 29.48 6.66
N GLY A 457 10.89 28.68 7.61
CA GLY A 457 10.16 27.55 8.18
C GLY A 457 9.02 27.98 9.11
N PRO A 458 7.87 27.29 9.11
CA PRO A 458 6.76 27.59 10.01
C PRO A 458 7.15 27.34 11.48
N ARG A 459 6.68 28.21 12.39
CA ARG A 459 6.82 28.05 13.85
C ARG A 459 5.81 27.02 14.36
N PHE A 460 6.26 26.06 15.15
CA PHE A 460 5.45 24.98 15.72
C PHE A 460 4.77 25.44 17.03
N ALA A 461 3.47 25.21 17.19
CA ALA A 461 2.75 25.51 18.43
C ALA A 461 2.48 24.25 19.28
N HIS A 462 2.88 24.28 20.56
CA HIS A 462 2.28 23.64 21.76
C HIS A 462 1.97 22.12 21.85
N ALA A 463 2.28 21.25 20.89
CA ALA A 463 2.22 19.80 21.11
C ALA A 463 3.61 19.13 21.10
N ARG A 464 3.97 18.53 22.25
CA ARG A 464 5.16 17.67 22.38
C ARG A 464 5.02 16.44 21.49
N GLU A 465 6.04 16.18 20.70
CA GLU A 465 6.18 14.92 19.97
C GLU A 465 6.34 13.77 20.98
N ARG A 466 5.64 12.67 20.73
CA ARG A 466 5.75 11.44 21.53
C ARG A 466 6.23 10.33 20.62
N ALA A 467 7.16 9.52 21.09
CA ALA A 467 7.45 8.26 20.43
C ALA A 467 6.17 7.39 20.46
N VAL A 468 5.75 6.85 19.31
CA VAL A 468 4.87 5.68 19.32
C VAL A 468 5.81 4.51 19.24
N GLU A 469 5.98 3.84 20.37
CA GLU A 469 6.68 2.59 20.35
C GLU A 469 5.75 1.57 19.69
N PHE A 470 6.14 1.10 18.51
CA PHE A 470 5.55 -0.09 17.95
C PHE A 470 6.33 -1.25 18.57
N ALA A 471 5.68 -2.03 19.43
CA ALA A 471 6.31 -3.27 19.89
C ALA A 471 6.34 -4.21 18.68
N VAL A 472 7.53 -4.42 18.13
CA VAL A 472 7.73 -5.16 16.88
C VAL A 472 8.50 -6.44 17.15
N SER A 473 7.91 -7.55 16.72
CA SER A 473 8.63 -8.82 16.62
C SER A 473 8.86 -9.15 15.15
N TYR A 474 10.13 -9.28 14.77
CA TYR A 474 10.51 -9.82 13.47
C TYR A 474 10.43 -11.34 13.55
N ARG A 475 9.59 -11.97 12.75
CA ARG A 475 9.41 -13.44 12.80
C ARG A 475 10.66 -14.26 12.44
N ALA A 476 11.72 -13.64 11.95
CA ALA A 476 13.01 -14.28 11.68
C ALA A 476 13.96 -14.29 12.90
N GLU A 477 13.68 -13.49 13.94
CA GLU A 477 14.47 -13.42 15.17
C GLU A 477 13.57 -13.83 16.35
N THR A 478 13.98 -14.80 17.14
CA THR A 478 13.30 -15.25 18.38
C THR A 478 13.28 -14.19 19.50
N ARG A 479 13.63 -12.94 19.19
CA ARG A 479 13.66 -11.79 20.11
C ARG A 479 12.74 -10.70 19.60
N THR A 480 11.66 -10.44 20.33
CA THR A 480 10.98 -9.15 20.30
C THR A 480 12.00 -8.07 20.66
N ARG A 481 12.19 -7.08 19.79
CA ARG A 481 12.95 -5.88 20.12
C ARG A 481 11.96 -4.74 20.16
N ASP A 482 11.87 -4.06 21.30
CA ASP A 482 11.20 -2.77 21.34
C ASP A 482 12.02 -1.81 20.48
N MET A 483 11.53 -1.58 19.27
CA MET A 483 12.14 -0.67 18.31
C MET A 483 11.19 0.50 18.10
N ASN A 484 11.70 1.70 18.28
CA ASN A 484 10.97 2.92 17.93
C ASN A 484 10.90 3.05 16.40
N LEU A 485 9.88 2.42 15.80
CA LEU A 485 9.65 2.44 14.36
C LEU A 485 8.75 3.58 13.90
N GLY A 486 8.24 4.41 14.82
CA GLY A 486 7.36 5.50 14.45
C GLY A 486 7.02 6.47 15.57
N ARG A 487 6.25 7.50 15.24
CA ARG A 487 6.04 8.66 16.09
C ARG A 487 4.60 9.14 16.05
N GLN A 488 4.23 9.81 17.15
CA GLN A 488 2.97 10.52 17.29
C GLN A 488 3.21 12.00 17.50
N ARG A 489 2.38 12.80 16.85
CA ARG A 489 2.18 14.19 17.20
C ARG A 489 0.77 14.59 16.85
N TYR A 490 0.08 15.30 17.74
CA TYR A 490 -1.36 15.52 17.61
C TYR A 490 -2.11 14.19 17.41
N ASN A 491 -3.04 14.13 16.46
CA ASN A 491 -3.65 12.89 15.99
C ASN A 491 -2.95 12.34 14.73
N SER A 492 -1.64 12.46 14.66
CA SER A 492 -0.84 12.00 13.52
C SER A 492 0.07 10.87 13.94
N THR A 493 0.08 9.78 13.18
CA THR A 493 0.93 8.61 13.38
C THR A 493 1.75 8.37 12.12
N ALA A 494 3.06 8.33 12.25
CA ALA A 494 3.96 8.01 11.13
C ALA A 494 4.94 6.91 11.52
N SER A 495 5.25 6.00 10.61
CA SER A 495 6.13 4.86 10.92
C SER A 495 6.87 4.35 9.69
N TRP A 496 7.94 3.59 9.89
CA TRP A 496 8.63 2.83 8.83
C TRP A 496 7.85 1.59 8.34
N LEU A 497 6.71 1.28 8.98
CA LEU A 497 5.90 0.12 8.67
C LEU A 497 4.97 0.40 7.49
N HIS A 498 4.82 -0.60 6.63
CA HIS A 498 3.73 -0.73 5.69
C HIS A 498 2.74 -1.75 6.25
N LEU A 499 1.62 -1.27 6.80
CA LEU A 499 0.63 -2.15 7.41
C LEU A 499 -0.33 -2.68 6.36
N HIS A 500 -0.67 -3.96 6.46
CA HIS A 500 -1.75 -4.53 5.67
C HIS A 500 -3.00 -4.55 6.54
N PHE A 501 -3.98 -3.67 6.29
CA PHE A 501 -5.16 -3.49 7.13
C PHE A 501 -6.02 -4.74 7.22
N ALA A 502 -6.06 -5.59 6.20
CA ALA A 502 -6.71 -6.90 6.28
C ALA A 502 -6.09 -7.85 7.32
N SER A 503 -4.87 -7.61 7.81
CA SER A 503 -4.30 -8.38 8.92
C SER A 503 -4.99 -8.11 10.26
N ASN A 504 -5.60 -6.93 10.40
CA ASN A 504 -6.53 -6.56 11.46
C ASN A 504 -7.43 -5.40 10.96
N PRO A 505 -8.65 -5.71 10.45
CA PRO A 505 -9.55 -4.72 9.86
C PRO A 505 -9.95 -3.56 10.78
N GLU A 506 -9.82 -3.71 12.11
CA GLU A 506 -10.05 -2.62 13.06
C GLU A 506 -9.11 -1.42 12.81
N THR A 507 -8.00 -1.62 12.09
CA THR A 507 -7.09 -0.53 11.67
C THR A 507 -7.83 0.47 10.78
N ALA A 508 -8.51 -0.04 9.76
CA ALA A 508 -9.31 0.77 8.84
C ALA A 508 -10.54 1.33 9.57
N ALA A 509 -11.22 0.50 10.37
CA ALA A 509 -12.41 0.92 11.12
C ALA A 509 -12.11 2.09 12.07
N SER A 510 -10.99 2.03 12.80
CA SER A 510 -10.55 3.09 13.71
C SER A 510 -10.22 4.36 12.95
N PHE A 511 -9.47 4.28 11.85
CA PHE A 511 -9.12 5.46 11.06
C PHE A 511 -10.37 6.16 10.48
N VAL A 512 -11.33 5.39 9.95
CA VAL A 512 -12.62 5.93 9.48
C VAL A 512 -13.46 6.51 10.63
N ARG A 513 -13.52 5.84 11.78
CA ARG A 513 -14.22 6.33 12.98
C ARG A 513 -13.66 7.68 13.43
N GLN A 514 -12.34 7.84 13.43
CA GLN A 514 -11.68 9.09 13.78
C GLN A 514 -11.91 10.18 12.73
N ALA A 515 -11.91 9.82 11.44
CA ALA A 515 -12.27 10.74 10.35
C ALA A 515 -13.69 11.30 10.53
N ARG A 516 -14.66 10.43 10.87
CA ARG A 516 -16.04 10.85 11.19
C ARG A 516 -16.09 11.75 12.43
N ALA A 517 -15.34 11.42 13.48
CA ALA A 517 -15.29 12.23 14.69
C ALA A 517 -14.73 13.63 14.42
N TYR A 518 -13.64 13.73 13.64
CA TYR A 518 -13.10 14.99 13.17
C TYR A 518 -14.11 15.77 12.33
N HIS A 519 -14.74 15.11 11.36
CA HIS A 519 -15.72 15.73 10.48
C HIS A 519 -16.92 16.32 11.25
N ARG A 520 -17.44 15.58 12.24
CA ARG A 520 -18.49 16.08 13.15
C ARG A 520 -18.02 17.27 13.99
N ARG A 521 -16.78 17.21 14.50
CA ARG A 521 -16.19 18.33 15.25
C ARG A 521 -16.04 19.57 14.39
N VAL A 522 -15.56 19.45 13.15
CA VAL A 522 -15.31 20.60 12.27
C VAL A 522 -16.60 21.17 11.67
N ARG A 523 -17.60 20.35 11.32
CA ARG A 523 -18.92 20.87 10.93
C ARG A 523 -19.65 21.50 12.13
N GLY A 524 -19.47 20.90 13.31
CA GLY A 524 -20.02 21.39 14.56
C GLY A 524 -19.24 22.53 15.20
N CYS A 525 -18.09 22.96 14.66
CA CYS A 525 -17.22 24.00 15.25
C CYS A 525 -16.75 25.03 14.23
N CYS A 526 -16.56 26.28 14.67
CA CYS A 526 -16.04 27.35 13.84
C CYS A 526 -14.60 27.04 13.39
N PRO A 527 -14.28 27.10 12.08
CA PRO A 527 -12.97 26.75 11.52
C PRO A 527 -11.82 27.66 11.96
N LEU A 528 -12.11 28.78 12.65
CA LEU A 528 -11.10 29.72 13.13
C LEU A 528 -10.76 29.59 14.62
N CYS A 529 -11.69 29.09 15.44
CA CYS A 529 -11.51 29.07 16.90
C CYS A 529 -11.85 27.72 17.55
N GLY A 530 -12.35 26.74 16.80
CA GLY A 530 -12.63 25.39 17.29
C GLY A 530 -13.81 25.28 18.27
N ARG A 531 -14.55 26.37 18.55
CA ARG A 531 -15.77 26.38 19.39
C ARG A 531 -17.01 25.98 18.60
N PRO A 532 -18.09 25.48 19.23
CA PRO A 532 -19.30 25.06 18.53
C PRO A 532 -19.84 26.11 17.55
N ASN A 533 -20.06 25.73 16.29
CA ASN A 533 -20.56 26.58 15.21
C ASN A 533 -22.05 26.84 15.42
N ARG A 534 -22.37 27.93 16.11
CA ARG A 534 -23.75 28.36 16.37
C ARG A 534 -24.33 29.25 15.27
N CYS A 535 -23.54 29.65 14.25
CA CYS A 535 -23.99 30.53 13.18
C CYS A 535 -24.45 29.80 11.92
N GLY A 536 -24.18 28.49 11.78
CA GLY A 536 -24.65 27.67 10.66
C GLY A 536 -23.98 28.00 9.31
N VAL A 537 -22.93 28.83 9.31
CA VAL A 537 -22.20 29.23 8.10
C VAL A 537 -21.16 28.16 7.78
N GLU A 538 -21.31 27.49 6.64
CA GLU A 538 -20.28 26.61 6.07
C GLU A 538 -19.17 27.46 5.42
N SER A 539 -17.93 26.95 5.45
CA SER A 539 -16.68 27.66 5.10
C SER A 539 -16.77 28.69 3.96
N GLY A 540 -16.07 29.83 4.08
CA GLY A 540 -15.85 30.80 3.00
C GLY A 540 -16.77 32.03 3.01
N SER A 541 -17.81 32.04 3.84
CA SER A 541 -18.72 33.19 4.02
C SER A 541 -18.72 33.74 5.45
N CYS A 542 -17.82 33.24 6.32
CA CYS A 542 -17.69 33.69 7.70
C CYS A 542 -16.57 34.72 7.84
N TRP A 543 -16.97 35.91 8.26
CA TRP A 543 -16.19 37.14 8.30
C TRP A 543 -15.06 37.18 9.35
N CYS A 544 -15.00 36.19 10.24
CA CYS A 544 -13.91 36.06 11.21
C CYS A 544 -12.52 35.78 10.58
N PHE A 545 -12.43 35.56 9.26
CA PHE A 545 -11.19 35.22 8.54
C PHE A 545 -10.25 36.42 8.28
N SER A 546 -10.74 37.67 8.29
CA SER A 546 -9.93 38.86 8.01
C SER A 546 -9.53 39.57 9.31
N ARG A 547 -8.45 39.14 9.95
CA ARG A 547 -7.91 39.83 11.13
C ARG A 547 -7.27 41.18 10.75
N ILE A 548 -8.01 42.29 10.85
CA ILE A 548 -7.57 43.60 11.36
C ILE A 548 -8.82 44.36 11.85
N PHE A 549 -9.05 44.43 13.17
CA PHE A 549 -10.02 45.40 13.75
C PHE A 549 -9.30 46.42 14.61
N PRO A 550 -9.71 47.70 14.54
CA PRO A 550 -9.47 48.68 15.58
C PRO A 550 -9.90 48.16 16.97
N ASP A 551 -9.11 48.42 18.01
CA ASP A 551 -9.34 47.89 19.36
C ASP A 551 -10.62 48.44 20.02
N ASP A 552 -11.07 49.61 19.60
CA ASP A 552 -12.31 50.24 20.03
C ASP A 552 -13.57 49.51 19.52
N LEU A 553 -13.54 48.97 18.30
CA LEU A 553 -14.61 48.12 17.79
C LEU A 553 -14.69 46.79 18.56
N LYS A 554 -13.54 46.19 18.89
CA LYS A 554 -13.47 44.94 19.68
C LYS A 554 -14.10 45.10 21.06
N ALA A 555 -13.97 46.27 21.68
CA ALA A 555 -14.55 46.56 22.98
C ALA A 555 -16.08 46.72 22.97
N ARG A 556 -16.68 47.00 21.80
CA ARG A 556 -18.13 47.19 21.64
C ARG A 556 -18.89 45.91 21.32
N VAL A 557 -18.22 44.87 20.82
CA VAL A 557 -18.86 43.58 20.52
C VAL A 557 -19.08 42.80 21.82
N PRO A 558 -20.32 42.46 22.18
CA PRO A 558 -20.59 41.64 23.35
C PRO A 558 -19.86 40.29 23.24
N ALA A 559 -19.32 39.82 24.36
CA ALA A 559 -18.63 38.53 24.40
C ALA A 559 -19.52 37.41 23.83
N GLY A 560 -19.04 36.74 22.78
CA GLY A 560 -19.76 35.64 22.11
C GLY A 560 -20.67 36.05 20.94
N ARG A 561 -20.65 37.32 20.50
CA ARG A 561 -21.31 37.78 19.27
C ARG A 561 -20.29 37.97 18.11
N CYS A 562 -20.75 37.88 16.87
CA CYS A 562 -19.98 38.16 15.66
C CYS A 562 -20.48 39.45 14.99
N ILE A 563 -19.62 40.16 14.25
CA ILE A 563 -19.98 41.29 13.36
C ILE A 563 -20.05 40.76 11.92
N CYS A 564 -21.04 41.19 11.12
CA CYS A 564 -21.11 40.90 9.69
C CYS A 564 -20.36 41.93 8.84
N GLU A 565 -20.14 41.63 7.55
CA GLU A 565 -19.36 42.49 6.65
C GLU A 565 -19.98 43.88 6.45
N ASP A 566 -21.31 43.96 6.33
CA ASP A 566 -22.03 45.22 6.15
C ASP A 566 -21.86 46.14 7.36
N CYS A 567 -22.01 45.62 8.58
CA CYS A 567 -21.83 46.39 9.81
C CYS A 567 -20.40 46.92 10.01
N LEU A 568 -19.36 46.20 9.54
CA LEU A 568 -18.01 46.79 9.54
C LEU A 568 -17.88 47.87 8.49
N ASN A 569 -18.39 47.66 7.29
CA ASN A 569 -18.28 48.64 6.23
C ASN A 569 -18.95 49.96 6.64
N ASP A 570 -20.10 49.88 7.31
CA ASP A 570 -20.78 51.05 7.89
C ASP A 570 -19.92 51.70 9.00
N TYR A 571 -19.29 50.90 9.87
CA TYR A 571 -18.37 51.40 10.90
C TYR A 571 -17.14 52.11 10.31
N LEU A 572 -16.48 51.51 9.31
CA LEU A 572 -15.29 52.06 8.66
C LEU A 572 -15.59 53.33 7.85
N ARG A 573 -16.82 53.48 7.35
CA ARG A 573 -17.29 54.70 6.67
C ARG A 573 -17.74 55.79 7.64
N GLY A 574 -17.81 55.50 8.95
CA GLY A 574 -18.37 56.41 9.95
C GLY A 574 -19.89 56.58 9.83
N GLU A 575 -20.56 55.66 9.14
CA GLU A 575 -21.99 55.66 8.86
C GLU A 575 -22.77 54.81 9.87
N GLY A 576 -22.08 54.00 10.69
CA GLY A 576 -22.67 53.16 11.74
C GLY A 576 -23.03 53.94 13.01
N GLY A 577 -24.28 54.42 13.10
CA GLY A 577 -24.93 54.69 14.39
C GLY A 577 -25.17 53.38 15.16
N GLU A 578 -25.04 53.43 16.50
CA GLU A 578 -25.20 52.32 17.47
C GLU A 578 -25.12 50.89 16.87
N VAL A 579 -23.89 50.38 16.73
CA VAL A 579 -23.55 49.00 16.31
C VAL A 579 -24.12 47.95 17.27
#